data_AF-A0A7C6FI33-F1
#
_entry.id   AF-A0A7C6FI33-F1
#
_cell.length_a   1.000
_cell.length_b   1.000
_cell.length_c   1.000
_cell.angle_alpha   90.00
_cell.angle_beta   90.00
_cell.angle_gamma   90.00
#
_symmetry.space_group_name_H-M   'P 1'
#
loop_
_entity.id
_entity.type
_entity.pdbx_description
1 polymer ?
#
loop_
_entity_poly.entity_id
_entity_poly.type
_entity_poly.pdbx_seq_one_letter_code
_entity_poly.pdbx_strand_id
1 'polypeptide(L)'
;TKDPIPAGMARVSLTAGDVWGDGSGYQLLLDADATAFGVEIPATGGLSEGGDIPASVYAVFEYKIPTNADGSLTTTNFVINNTIAIDVPAGTYDWVVTNPTAGDRMWVAGNGRGDDKVFAAGVEYKFTVALLGTGDNTTIEAIDPNAPVPSINWDFQDGEMPAHFTIYNDNNTPAANQTLFTDGWNVIALSENPNDLFAAATSYFTDPVPADRWMVTAKINLTTGNSLSFDVKSQDPAYLESMSVKLSTTTAGKNAFTTELWTSSAVPGTYNTHTFDLSAYNNQSIYVAFVLTSTDAFFACVDNIKIFGQATATAGLNDIATSSFGVYPNPAIDFVTIADANGAELRVVDMLGRTIISKVSKSNSETISTSNLESGMYMIQIIKDGKTSTHKLIKR
;
A
#
# COMPACT_ATOMS: atom_id res chain seq x y z
N THR A 1 -17.91 7.88 4.68
CA THR A 1 -18.15 6.54 5.26
C THR A 1 -18.85 5.72 4.20
N LYS A 2 -18.27 4.60 3.78
CA LYS A 2 -18.89 3.69 2.80
C LYS A 2 -20.10 3.04 3.46
N ASP A 3 -21.21 2.87 2.75
CA ASP A 3 -22.38 2.19 3.30
C ASP A 3 -22.01 0.76 3.71
N PRO A 4 -22.42 0.29 4.90
CA PRO A 4 -22.10 -1.07 5.34
C PRO A 4 -22.69 -2.10 4.36
N ILE A 5 -21.98 -3.21 4.16
CA ILE A 5 -22.49 -4.34 3.38
C ILE A 5 -23.56 -5.04 4.24
N PRO A 6 -24.78 -5.27 3.72
CA PRO A 6 -25.83 -5.96 4.47
C PRO A 6 -25.40 -7.37 4.91
N ALA A 7 -25.92 -7.82 6.05
CA ALA A 7 -25.61 -9.14 6.58
C ALA A 7 -25.98 -10.25 5.57
N GLY A 8 -25.07 -11.20 5.36
CA GLY A 8 -25.24 -12.30 4.40
C GLY A 8 -24.98 -11.93 2.94
N MET A 9 -24.67 -10.66 2.63
CA MET A 9 -24.36 -10.19 1.28
C MET A 9 -22.84 -9.99 1.10
N ALA A 10 -22.40 -10.09 -0.14
CA ALA A 10 -21.15 -9.54 -0.64
C ALA A 10 -21.44 -8.27 -1.46
N ARG A 11 -20.48 -7.35 -1.56
CA ARG A 11 -20.59 -6.19 -2.47
C ARG A 11 -19.79 -6.45 -3.72
N VAL A 12 -20.41 -6.41 -4.89
CA VAL A 12 -19.71 -6.58 -6.18
C VAL A 12 -19.72 -5.25 -6.91
N SER A 13 -18.57 -4.83 -7.43
CA SER A 13 -18.45 -3.62 -8.22
C SER A 13 -17.74 -3.85 -9.54
N LEU A 14 -18.14 -3.13 -10.58
CA LEU A 14 -17.44 -3.03 -11.86
C LEU A 14 -16.92 -1.61 -12.02
N THR A 15 -15.61 -1.49 -12.22
CA THR A 15 -14.92 -0.25 -12.56
C THR A 15 -14.34 -0.39 -13.97
N ALA A 16 -14.71 0.52 -14.86
CA ALA A 16 -14.17 0.56 -16.21
C ALA A 16 -13.96 2.00 -16.66
N GLY A 17 -12.85 2.24 -17.38
CA GLY A 17 -12.63 3.46 -18.16
C GLY A 17 -13.11 3.31 -19.60
N ASP A 18 -12.88 4.33 -20.42
CA ASP A 18 -12.92 4.22 -21.89
C ASP A 18 -11.67 3.49 -22.39
N VAL A 19 -11.65 2.17 -22.24
CA VAL A 19 -10.44 1.33 -22.45
C VAL A 19 -9.96 1.37 -23.90
N TRP A 20 -10.88 1.42 -24.86
CA TRP A 20 -10.60 1.42 -26.29
C TRP A 20 -10.56 2.83 -26.91
N GLY A 21 -11.00 3.86 -26.18
CA GLY A 21 -11.07 5.24 -26.67
C GLY A 21 -12.18 5.46 -27.71
N ASP A 22 -13.12 4.52 -27.82
CA ASP A 22 -14.23 4.54 -28.79
C ASP A 22 -15.58 4.85 -28.12
N GLY A 23 -15.58 5.06 -26.80
CA GLY A 23 -16.78 5.35 -26.02
C GLY A 23 -17.62 4.10 -25.69
N SER A 24 -17.13 2.89 -25.99
CA SER A 24 -17.71 1.65 -25.48
C SER A 24 -17.39 1.45 -24.00
N GLY A 25 -18.23 0.67 -23.31
CA GLY A 25 -18.03 0.32 -21.91
C GLY A 25 -18.34 -1.14 -21.64
N TYR A 26 -18.41 -1.48 -20.36
CA TYR A 26 -18.49 -2.88 -19.94
C TYR A 26 -19.72 -3.18 -19.08
N GLN A 27 -20.23 -4.40 -19.19
CA GLN A 27 -21.24 -4.95 -18.29
C GLN A 27 -20.63 -6.11 -17.49
N LEU A 28 -21.09 -6.33 -16.27
CA LEU A 28 -20.80 -7.56 -15.50
C LEU A 28 -22.11 -8.32 -15.31
N LEU A 29 -22.11 -9.60 -15.66
CA LEU A 29 -23.25 -10.49 -15.53
C LEU A 29 -22.87 -11.61 -14.55
N LEU A 30 -23.76 -11.90 -13.61
CA LEU A 30 -23.58 -12.93 -12.58
C LEU A 30 -24.78 -13.89 -12.62
N ASP A 31 -24.49 -15.17 -12.76
CA ASP A 31 -25.45 -16.28 -12.64
C ASP A 31 -25.29 -16.90 -11.25
N ALA A 32 -26.32 -16.78 -10.43
CA ALA A 32 -26.34 -17.23 -9.04
C ALA A 32 -26.58 -18.73 -8.89
N ASP A 33 -27.08 -19.38 -9.94
CA ASP A 33 -27.27 -20.83 -9.96
C ASP A 33 -25.96 -21.56 -10.30
N ALA A 34 -24.93 -20.84 -10.78
CA ALA A 34 -23.61 -21.35 -11.19
C ALA A 34 -23.73 -22.52 -12.20
N THR A 35 -24.50 -22.28 -13.25
CA THR A 35 -24.72 -23.24 -14.35
C THR A 35 -24.47 -22.65 -15.74
N ALA A 36 -24.28 -21.34 -15.86
CA ALA A 36 -24.11 -20.64 -17.11
C ALA A 36 -22.75 -20.89 -17.76
N PHE A 37 -21.71 -21.26 -17.00
CA PHE A 37 -20.39 -21.50 -17.57
C PHE A 37 -20.38 -22.75 -18.46
N GLY A 38 -19.93 -22.57 -19.71
CA GLY A 38 -19.99 -23.60 -20.74
C GLY A 38 -21.36 -23.75 -21.44
N VAL A 39 -22.39 -23.04 -20.97
CA VAL A 39 -23.74 -23.04 -21.58
C VAL A 39 -24.00 -21.68 -22.24
N GLU A 40 -24.29 -20.64 -21.44
CA GLU A 40 -24.45 -19.26 -21.90
C GLU A 40 -23.13 -18.50 -21.93
N ILE A 41 -22.21 -18.78 -21.00
CA ILE A 41 -20.86 -18.20 -20.98
C ILE A 41 -19.92 -19.18 -21.69
N PRO A 42 -19.49 -18.92 -22.94
CA PRO A 42 -18.57 -19.81 -23.62
C PRO A 42 -17.17 -19.78 -22.97
N ALA A 43 -16.43 -20.88 -23.06
CA ALA A 43 -15.08 -20.97 -22.51
C ALA A 43 -14.06 -20.08 -23.27
N THR A 44 -14.34 -19.73 -24.52
CA THR A 44 -13.50 -18.87 -25.38
C THR A 44 -14.38 -17.96 -26.25
N GLY A 45 -13.79 -16.96 -26.93
CA GLY A 45 -14.53 -16.07 -27.83
C GLY A 45 -15.39 -15.02 -27.11
N GLY A 46 -16.26 -14.33 -27.86
CA GLY A 46 -17.25 -13.41 -27.29
C GLY A 46 -18.42 -14.15 -26.65
N LEU A 47 -19.30 -13.43 -25.94
CA LEU A 47 -20.55 -13.99 -25.42
C LEU A 47 -21.54 -14.27 -26.57
N SER A 48 -21.35 -13.60 -27.71
CA SER A 48 -21.96 -13.93 -29.00
C SER A 48 -20.91 -14.04 -30.08
N GLU A 49 -21.17 -14.82 -31.14
CA GLU A 49 -20.34 -14.84 -32.35
C GLU A 49 -20.64 -13.69 -33.32
N GLY A 50 -21.73 -12.95 -33.08
CA GLY A 50 -22.14 -11.78 -33.86
C GLY A 50 -23.57 -11.35 -33.53
N GLY A 51 -23.84 -10.04 -33.63
CA GLY A 51 -25.16 -9.46 -33.40
C GLY A 51 -25.59 -9.37 -31.93
N ASP A 52 -26.82 -8.88 -31.73
CA ASP A 52 -27.41 -8.74 -30.40
C ASP A 52 -27.65 -10.11 -29.73
N ILE A 53 -27.56 -10.13 -28.40
CA ILE A 53 -27.90 -11.30 -27.59
C ILE A 53 -29.40 -11.24 -27.21
N PRO A 54 -30.17 -12.32 -27.39
CA PRO A 54 -31.57 -12.36 -26.98
C PRO A 54 -31.75 -12.09 -25.48
N ALA A 55 -32.81 -11.36 -25.14
CA ALA A 55 -33.15 -11.07 -23.74
C ALA A 55 -33.31 -12.33 -22.86
N SER A 56 -33.64 -13.48 -23.46
CA SER A 56 -33.72 -14.76 -22.75
C SER A 56 -32.37 -15.27 -22.24
N VAL A 57 -31.26 -14.98 -22.94
CA VAL A 57 -29.91 -15.33 -22.47
C VAL A 57 -29.53 -14.41 -21.32
N TYR A 58 -29.79 -13.10 -21.45
CA TYR A 58 -29.55 -12.16 -20.36
C TYR A 58 -30.42 -12.42 -19.13
N ALA A 59 -31.57 -13.09 -19.27
CA ALA A 59 -32.44 -13.45 -18.17
C ALA A 59 -31.86 -14.56 -17.26
N VAL A 60 -30.87 -15.33 -17.73
CA VAL A 60 -30.15 -16.35 -16.93
C VAL A 60 -29.28 -15.70 -15.85
N PHE A 61 -28.85 -14.45 -16.02
CA PHE A 61 -28.05 -13.76 -15.02
C PHE A 61 -28.93 -13.00 -14.03
N GLU A 62 -29.07 -13.49 -12.80
CA GLU A 62 -29.90 -12.87 -11.75
C GLU A 62 -29.41 -11.46 -11.38
N TYR A 63 -28.10 -11.25 -11.44
CA TYR A 63 -27.48 -9.98 -11.08
C TYR A 63 -26.64 -9.42 -12.22
N LYS A 64 -26.73 -8.10 -12.39
CA LYS A 64 -26.11 -7.38 -13.50
C LYS A 64 -25.56 -6.04 -13.02
N ILE A 65 -24.43 -5.63 -13.60
CA ILE A 65 -23.88 -4.30 -13.44
C ILE A 65 -23.66 -3.68 -14.83
N PRO A 66 -24.33 -2.55 -15.16
CA PRO A 66 -25.43 -1.95 -14.39
C PRO A 66 -26.66 -2.89 -14.32
N THR A 67 -27.59 -2.64 -13.40
CA THR A 67 -28.76 -3.51 -13.19
C THR A 67 -29.70 -3.58 -14.40
N ASN A 68 -29.60 -2.60 -15.31
CA ASN A 68 -30.31 -2.55 -16.58
C ASN A 68 -29.46 -3.01 -17.78
N ALA A 69 -28.34 -3.71 -17.56
CA ALA A 69 -27.54 -4.30 -18.64
C ALA A 69 -28.40 -5.22 -19.53
N ASP A 70 -28.16 -5.15 -20.83
CA ASP A 70 -28.92 -5.85 -21.86
C ASP A 70 -28.01 -6.32 -23.01
N GLY A 71 -28.56 -7.19 -23.86
CA GLY A 71 -27.85 -7.85 -24.95
C GLY A 71 -27.69 -7.03 -26.24
N SER A 72 -28.13 -5.77 -26.29
CA SER A 72 -28.03 -4.94 -27.50
C SER A 72 -26.61 -4.42 -27.69
N LEU A 73 -26.05 -4.59 -28.90
CA LEU A 73 -24.73 -4.06 -29.26
C LEU A 73 -24.70 -2.53 -29.38
N THR A 74 -25.86 -1.88 -29.35
CA THR A 74 -25.99 -0.41 -29.40
C THR A 74 -26.47 0.17 -28.07
N THR A 75 -26.53 -0.66 -27.02
CA THR A 75 -26.91 -0.22 -25.69
C THR A 75 -25.96 0.83 -25.15
N THR A 76 -26.46 1.72 -24.28
CA THR A 76 -25.65 2.58 -23.42
C THR A 76 -25.69 2.12 -21.96
N ASN A 77 -26.33 0.97 -21.69
CA ASN A 77 -26.45 0.38 -20.36
C ASN A 77 -25.17 -0.40 -20.01
N PHE A 78 -24.06 0.33 -19.89
CA PHE A 78 -22.76 -0.19 -19.54
C PHE A 78 -22.03 0.77 -18.58
N VAL A 79 -20.95 0.29 -17.97
CA VAL A 79 -20.04 1.08 -17.14
C VAL A 79 -18.93 1.63 -18.02
N ILE A 80 -18.77 2.95 -18.03
CA ILE A 80 -17.63 3.64 -18.67
C ILE A 80 -17.25 4.85 -17.82
N ASN A 81 -15.94 5.06 -17.62
CA ASN A 81 -15.37 6.12 -16.78
C ASN A 81 -16.06 6.24 -15.40
N ASN A 82 -16.45 5.10 -14.84
CA ASN A 82 -17.26 5.05 -13.63
C ASN A 82 -17.05 3.72 -12.88
N THR A 83 -17.54 3.69 -11.65
CA THR A 83 -17.70 2.47 -10.85
C THR A 83 -19.16 2.32 -10.47
N ILE A 84 -19.73 1.14 -10.72
CA ILE A 84 -21.07 0.79 -10.24
C ILE A 84 -20.96 -0.43 -9.34
N ALA A 85 -21.69 -0.43 -8.23
CA ALA A 85 -21.70 -1.52 -7.26
C ALA A 85 -23.13 -1.97 -6.94
N ILE A 86 -23.27 -3.27 -6.66
CA ILE A 86 -24.49 -3.89 -6.15
C ILE A 86 -24.13 -4.80 -4.97
N ASP A 87 -25.10 -5.07 -4.10
CA ASP A 87 -24.97 -6.09 -3.06
C ASP A 87 -25.67 -7.38 -3.55
N VAL A 88 -24.97 -8.50 -3.50
CA VAL A 88 -25.47 -9.82 -3.92
C VAL A 88 -25.36 -10.80 -2.74
N PRO A 89 -26.23 -11.82 -2.63
CA PRO A 89 -26.07 -12.87 -1.62
C PRO A 89 -24.69 -13.50 -1.69
N ALA A 90 -24.08 -13.77 -0.53
CA ALA A 90 -22.89 -14.60 -0.50
C ALA A 90 -23.22 -15.99 -1.08
N GLY A 91 -22.35 -16.51 -1.93
CA GLY A 91 -22.64 -17.71 -2.72
C GLY A 91 -21.62 -17.95 -3.81
N THR A 92 -21.89 -18.95 -4.63
CA THR A 92 -21.09 -19.31 -5.81
C THR A 92 -21.78 -18.78 -7.04
N TYR A 93 -21.02 -18.19 -7.96
CA TYR A 93 -21.56 -17.57 -9.17
C TYR A 93 -20.68 -17.90 -10.38
N ASP A 94 -21.34 -18.16 -11.51
CA ASP A 94 -20.70 -18.00 -12.81
C ASP A 94 -20.78 -16.53 -13.23
N TRP A 95 -19.75 -16.06 -13.91
CA TRP A 95 -19.67 -14.63 -14.22
C TRP A 95 -18.97 -14.33 -15.54
N VAL A 96 -19.36 -13.21 -16.14
CA VAL A 96 -18.74 -12.69 -17.37
C VAL A 96 -18.79 -11.17 -17.42
N VAL A 97 -17.71 -10.54 -17.88
CA VAL A 97 -17.59 -9.12 -18.17
C VAL A 97 -17.61 -8.92 -19.68
N THR A 98 -18.62 -8.23 -20.18
CA THR A 98 -18.85 -8.06 -21.62
C THR A 98 -18.65 -6.63 -22.10
N ASN A 99 -18.26 -6.46 -23.36
CA ASN A 99 -18.22 -5.19 -24.08
C ASN A 99 -19.18 -5.28 -25.29
N PRO A 100 -20.32 -4.56 -25.29
CA PRO A 100 -21.20 -4.49 -26.45
C PRO A 100 -20.56 -3.65 -27.56
N THR A 101 -20.20 -4.27 -28.69
CA THR A 101 -19.57 -3.57 -29.82
C THR A 101 -20.51 -3.47 -31.02
N ALA A 102 -20.97 -2.26 -31.32
CA ALA A 102 -21.91 -1.99 -32.40
C ALA A 102 -21.43 -2.54 -33.76
N GLY A 103 -22.26 -3.35 -34.41
CA GLY A 103 -21.98 -3.92 -35.74
C GLY A 103 -21.07 -5.14 -35.77
N ASP A 104 -20.60 -5.63 -34.62
CA ASP A 104 -19.81 -6.86 -34.51
C ASP A 104 -20.51 -7.86 -33.58
N ARG A 105 -20.14 -7.89 -32.29
CA ARG A 105 -20.58 -8.89 -31.31
C ARG A 105 -20.49 -8.36 -29.88
N MET A 106 -21.06 -9.12 -28.94
CA MET A 106 -20.82 -8.95 -27.51
C MET A 106 -19.48 -9.60 -27.15
N TRP A 107 -18.42 -8.80 -27.06
CA TRP A 107 -17.11 -9.29 -26.65
C TRP A 107 -17.09 -9.62 -25.16
N VAL A 108 -16.15 -10.48 -24.76
CA VAL A 108 -15.82 -10.71 -23.36
C VAL A 108 -14.43 -10.13 -23.14
N ALA A 109 -14.29 -9.26 -22.14
CA ALA A 109 -13.00 -8.68 -21.78
C ALA A 109 -12.01 -9.78 -21.40
N GLY A 110 -10.70 -9.62 -21.66
CA GLY A 110 -9.63 -10.62 -21.43
C GLY A 110 -9.90 -11.74 -20.41
N ASN A 111 -9.35 -11.66 -19.19
CA ASN A 111 -9.69 -12.59 -18.10
C ASN A 111 -11.10 -12.36 -17.50
N GLY A 112 -12.04 -11.83 -18.29
CA GLY A 112 -13.37 -11.37 -17.86
C GLY A 112 -14.42 -12.46 -17.87
N ARG A 113 -14.09 -13.69 -17.49
CA ARG A 113 -15.08 -14.75 -17.25
C ARG A 113 -14.57 -15.75 -16.22
N GLY A 114 -15.46 -16.46 -15.56
CA GLY A 114 -15.07 -17.57 -14.70
C GLY A 114 -16.23 -18.45 -14.27
N ASP A 115 -15.86 -19.65 -13.85
CA ASP A 115 -16.70 -20.74 -13.37
C ASP A 115 -16.60 -20.80 -11.84
N ASP A 116 -17.71 -21.00 -11.14
CA ASP A 116 -17.78 -21.26 -9.70
C ASP A 116 -17.07 -20.22 -8.79
N LYS A 117 -17.23 -18.92 -9.07
CA LYS A 117 -16.64 -17.86 -8.24
C LYS A 117 -17.40 -17.72 -6.92
N VAL A 118 -16.72 -18.02 -5.81
CA VAL A 118 -17.28 -17.80 -4.46
C VAL A 118 -17.14 -16.34 -4.02
N PHE A 119 -18.27 -15.72 -3.67
CA PHE A 119 -18.35 -14.43 -2.97
C PHE A 119 -18.72 -14.64 -1.50
N ALA A 120 -17.82 -14.23 -0.60
CA ALA A 120 -18.00 -14.34 0.85
C ALA A 120 -18.81 -13.17 1.42
N ALA A 121 -19.64 -13.45 2.43
CA ALA A 121 -20.42 -12.42 3.11
C ALA A 121 -19.52 -11.39 3.78
N GLY A 122 -19.89 -10.11 3.68
CA GLY A 122 -19.16 -9.00 4.26
C GLY A 122 -17.92 -8.57 3.47
N VAL A 123 -17.60 -9.23 2.35
CA VAL A 123 -16.45 -8.90 1.48
C VAL A 123 -16.92 -8.12 0.26
N GLU A 124 -16.11 -7.17 -0.18
CA GLU A 124 -16.27 -6.50 -1.46
C GLU A 124 -15.39 -7.15 -2.54
N TYR A 125 -15.95 -7.38 -3.72
CA TYR A 125 -15.26 -7.87 -4.90
C TYR A 125 -15.29 -6.79 -5.99
N LYS A 126 -14.12 -6.21 -6.27
CA LYS A 126 -13.96 -5.15 -7.26
C LYS A 126 -13.42 -5.73 -8.55
N PHE A 127 -14.27 -5.76 -9.57
CA PHE A 127 -13.92 -6.06 -10.95
C PHE A 127 -13.41 -4.76 -11.58
N THR A 128 -12.19 -4.80 -12.13
CA THR A 128 -11.60 -3.65 -12.84
C THR A 128 -11.24 -4.06 -14.25
N VAL A 129 -11.71 -3.29 -15.23
CA VAL A 129 -11.32 -3.44 -16.63
C VAL A 129 -10.34 -2.35 -17.02
N ALA A 130 -9.17 -2.74 -17.51
CA ALA A 130 -8.11 -1.85 -17.95
C ALA A 130 -7.38 -2.42 -19.16
N LEU A 131 -6.63 -1.58 -19.86
CA LEU A 131 -5.77 -2.01 -20.96
C LEU A 131 -4.56 -2.79 -20.42
N LEU A 132 -4.30 -3.98 -20.97
CA LEU A 132 -3.11 -4.80 -20.73
C LEU A 132 -2.50 -5.19 -22.06
N GLY A 133 -1.35 -4.60 -22.39
CA GLY A 133 -0.75 -4.74 -23.71
C GLY A 133 -1.63 -4.10 -24.78
N THR A 134 -2.08 -4.89 -25.76
CA THR A 134 -2.95 -4.43 -26.87
C THR A 134 -4.41 -4.81 -26.69
N GLY A 135 -4.79 -5.41 -25.56
CA GLY A 135 -6.16 -5.85 -25.27
C GLY A 135 -6.66 -5.32 -23.95
N ASP A 136 -7.96 -5.47 -23.70
CA ASP A 136 -8.51 -5.26 -22.37
C ASP A 136 -8.26 -6.48 -21.46
N ASN A 137 -8.27 -6.23 -20.16
CA ASN A 137 -8.15 -7.28 -19.17
C ASN A 137 -9.01 -6.96 -17.95
N THR A 138 -9.64 -8.00 -17.39
CA THR A 138 -10.38 -7.90 -16.14
C THR A 138 -9.53 -8.42 -14.99
N THR A 139 -9.46 -7.67 -13.90
CA THR A 139 -8.92 -8.13 -12.61
C THR A 139 -10.01 -8.13 -11.56
N ILE A 140 -9.88 -9.01 -10.56
CA ILE A 140 -10.78 -9.08 -9.41
C ILE A 140 -9.96 -8.90 -8.15
N GLU A 141 -10.32 -7.90 -7.35
CA GLU A 141 -9.75 -7.67 -6.01
C GLU A 141 -10.81 -7.97 -4.95
N ALA A 142 -10.48 -8.83 -3.98
CA ALA A 142 -11.32 -9.08 -2.81
C ALA A 142 -10.85 -8.19 -1.65
N ILE A 143 -11.76 -7.38 -1.10
CA ILE A 143 -11.50 -6.38 -0.07
C ILE A 143 -12.41 -6.71 1.11
N ASP A 144 -11.83 -7.08 2.26
CA ASP A 144 -12.59 -7.15 3.51
C ASP A 144 -12.66 -5.74 4.13
N PRO A 145 -13.81 -5.04 4.07
CA PRO A 145 -13.95 -3.70 4.64
C PRO A 145 -13.85 -3.68 6.17
N ASN A 146 -13.95 -4.85 6.83
CA ASN A 146 -13.79 -5.00 8.27
C ASN A 146 -12.40 -5.52 8.66
N ALA A 147 -11.52 -5.78 7.69
CA ALA A 147 -10.14 -6.11 8.00
C ALA A 147 -9.53 -4.98 8.83
N PRO A 148 -8.78 -5.30 9.89
CA PRO A 148 -8.11 -4.27 10.68
C PRO A 148 -7.20 -3.45 9.76
N VAL A 149 -7.33 -2.12 9.81
CA VAL A 149 -6.44 -1.23 9.06
C VAL A 149 -5.11 -1.14 9.80
N PRO A 150 -3.96 -1.36 9.13
CA PRO A 150 -2.67 -1.20 9.79
C PRO A 150 -2.44 0.25 10.17
N SER A 151 -1.94 0.48 11.39
CA SER A 151 -1.51 1.80 11.86
C SER A 151 -0.19 2.25 11.24
N ILE A 152 0.63 1.29 10.81
CA ILE A 152 1.87 1.50 10.06
C ILE A 152 1.89 0.47 8.94
N ASN A 153 2.16 0.90 7.71
CA ASN A 153 2.28 0.05 6.53
C ASN A 153 3.54 0.46 5.75
N TRP A 154 4.39 -0.52 5.46
CA TRP A 154 5.51 -0.39 4.52
C TRP A 154 5.34 -1.47 3.45
N ASP A 155 4.85 -1.03 2.29
CA ASP A 155 4.62 -1.85 1.09
C ASP A 155 5.63 -1.56 -0.02
N PHE A 156 6.57 -0.62 0.20
CA PHE A 156 7.67 -0.29 -0.72
C PHE A 156 7.25 0.18 -2.12
N GLN A 157 5.96 0.46 -2.34
CA GLN A 157 5.41 0.82 -3.64
C GLN A 157 5.84 2.23 -4.11
N ASP A 158 6.43 3.04 -3.24
CA ASP A 158 7.06 4.31 -3.59
C ASP A 158 8.48 4.14 -4.17
N GLY A 159 9.00 2.90 -4.18
CA GLY A 159 10.30 2.55 -4.75
C GLY A 159 11.50 2.93 -3.89
N GLU A 160 11.27 3.36 -2.66
CA GLU A 160 12.31 3.86 -1.78
C GLU A 160 12.35 3.03 -0.49
N MET A 161 13.56 2.69 -0.03
CA MET A 161 13.71 2.17 1.33
C MET A 161 13.33 3.29 2.31
N PRO A 162 12.42 3.08 3.27
CA PRO A 162 12.01 4.16 4.15
C PRO A 162 13.21 4.81 4.84
N ALA A 163 13.34 6.14 4.74
CA ALA A 163 14.55 6.90 5.12
C ALA A 163 15.02 6.76 6.59
N HIS A 164 14.25 6.10 7.43
CA HIS A 164 14.55 5.83 8.84
C HIS A 164 14.74 4.35 9.15
N PHE A 165 14.77 3.51 8.13
CA PHE A 165 15.25 2.15 8.26
C PHE A 165 16.77 2.19 8.32
N THR A 166 17.34 1.29 9.11
CA THR A 166 18.79 1.12 9.18
C THR A 166 19.16 -0.16 8.44
N ILE A 167 19.98 -0.03 7.40
CA ILE A 167 20.52 -1.17 6.66
C ILE A 167 21.92 -1.48 7.19
N TYR A 168 22.13 -2.73 7.61
CA TYR A 168 23.47 -3.24 7.90
C TYR A 168 23.89 -4.19 6.79
N ASN A 169 24.96 -3.80 6.09
CA ASN A 169 25.55 -4.54 4.99
C ASN A 169 26.78 -5.33 5.48
N ASP A 170 26.96 -6.53 4.94
CA ASP A 170 28.11 -7.40 5.20
C ASP A 170 29.35 -7.03 4.35
N ASN A 171 29.19 -6.14 3.38
CA ASN A 171 30.17 -5.75 2.35
C ASN A 171 30.60 -6.91 1.44
N ASN A 172 29.84 -8.01 1.41
CA ASN A 172 30.03 -9.07 0.42
C ASN A 172 29.69 -8.52 -0.98
N THR A 173 30.45 -8.90 -2.00
CA THR A 173 30.23 -8.44 -3.38
C THR A 173 29.19 -9.35 -4.06
N PRO A 174 28.00 -8.86 -4.44
CA PRO A 174 27.02 -9.63 -5.21
C PRO A 174 27.62 -10.23 -6.48
N ALA A 175 27.12 -11.38 -6.91
CA ALA A 175 27.53 -11.96 -8.19
C ALA A 175 27.23 -10.99 -9.34
N ALA A 176 27.99 -11.06 -10.43
CA ALA A 176 27.92 -10.05 -11.51
C ALA A 176 26.53 -9.90 -12.17
N ASN A 177 25.69 -10.93 -12.10
CA ASN A 177 24.31 -10.93 -12.59
C ASN A 177 23.29 -10.39 -11.57
N GLN A 178 23.68 -10.07 -10.34
CA GLN A 178 22.84 -9.53 -9.27
C GLN A 178 22.89 -7.99 -9.23
N THR A 179 22.63 -7.34 -10.36
CA THR A 179 22.81 -5.89 -10.52
C THR A 179 21.80 -5.02 -9.75
N LEU A 180 20.70 -5.61 -9.28
CA LEU A 180 19.66 -4.91 -8.51
C LEU A 180 20.04 -4.67 -7.04
N PHE A 181 21.12 -5.29 -6.56
CA PHE A 181 21.51 -5.25 -5.15
C PHE A 181 22.75 -4.37 -4.96
N THR A 182 22.53 -3.12 -4.53
CA THR A 182 23.62 -2.13 -4.30
C THR A 182 23.94 -1.92 -2.82
N ASP A 183 23.03 -2.31 -1.92
CA ASP A 183 23.22 -2.34 -0.47
C ASP A 183 22.76 -3.69 0.13
N GLY A 184 22.79 -3.83 1.46
CA GLY A 184 22.41 -5.05 2.17
C GLY A 184 20.94 -5.43 1.95
N TRP A 185 20.07 -4.44 1.85
CA TRP A 185 18.66 -4.58 1.48
C TRP A 185 18.28 -3.43 0.55
N ASN A 186 17.48 -3.73 -0.47
CA ASN A 186 17.15 -2.81 -1.56
C ASN A 186 15.65 -2.91 -1.85
N VAL A 187 15.01 -1.81 -2.25
CA VAL A 187 13.67 -1.88 -2.84
C VAL A 187 13.83 -2.15 -4.33
N ILE A 188 13.24 -3.24 -4.82
CA ILE A 188 13.38 -3.67 -6.22
C ILE A 188 12.02 -4.07 -6.80
N ALA A 189 11.93 -4.05 -8.13
CA ALA A 189 10.87 -4.68 -8.90
C ALA A 189 11.50 -5.70 -9.86
N LEU A 190 10.77 -6.75 -10.20
CA LEU A 190 11.21 -7.71 -11.22
C LEU A 190 10.71 -7.32 -12.60
N SER A 191 11.42 -7.72 -13.65
CA SER A 191 11.06 -7.33 -15.02
C SER A 191 9.72 -7.93 -15.47
N GLU A 192 9.34 -9.08 -14.91
CA GLU A 192 8.03 -9.70 -15.11
C GLU A 192 6.87 -8.94 -14.45
N ASN A 193 7.15 -8.14 -13.41
CA ASN A 193 6.15 -7.36 -12.70
C ASN A 193 6.74 -6.02 -12.21
N PRO A 194 6.97 -5.05 -13.12
CA PRO A 194 7.72 -3.83 -12.79
C PRO A 194 6.96 -2.85 -11.88
N ASN A 195 5.67 -3.10 -11.60
CA ASN A 195 4.82 -2.27 -10.75
C ASN A 195 4.68 -2.81 -9.32
N ASP A 196 5.30 -3.96 -9.03
CA ASP A 196 5.24 -4.64 -7.75
C ASP A 196 6.62 -4.56 -7.10
N LEU A 197 6.74 -3.71 -6.09
CA LEU A 197 8.01 -3.37 -5.46
C LEU A 197 8.06 -4.00 -4.08
N PHE A 198 9.23 -4.50 -3.71
CA PHE A 198 9.40 -5.13 -2.41
C PHE A 198 10.84 -4.96 -1.93
N ALA A 199 11.06 -5.13 -0.62
CA ALA A 199 12.41 -5.15 -0.08
C ALA A 199 13.08 -6.51 -0.35
N ALA A 200 14.30 -6.50 -0.83
CA ALA A 200 15.04 -7.71 -1.15
C ALA A 200 16.52 -7.64 -0.75
N ALA A 201 17.07 -8.81 -0.43
CA ALA A 201 18.48 -8.99 -0.14
C ALA A 201 18.98 -10.30 -0.77
N THR A 202 20.12 -10.24 -1.46
CA THR A 202 20.77 -11.41 -2.06
C THR A 202 21.78 -12.06 -1.12
N SER A 203 21.86 -13.40 -1.20
CA SER A 203 22.92 -14.24 -0.62
C SER A 203 23.87 -14.80 -1.70
N TYR A 204 23.63 -14.46 -2.97
CA TYR A 204 24.40 -14.93 -4.12
C TYR A 204 25.51 -13.94 -4.44
N PHE A 205 26.69 -14.25 -3.93
CA PHE A 205 27.88 -13.42 -3.99
C PHE A 205 28.92 -13.97 -4.97
N THR A 206 29.95 -13.16 -5.25
CA THR A 206 31.10 -13.62 -6.05
C THR A 206 31.85 -14.76 -5.36
N ASP A 207 32.02 -14.66 -4.03
CA ASP A 207 32.55 -15.72 -3.18
C ASP A 207 31.40 -16.31 -2.34
N PRO A 208 31.24 -17.64 -2.24
CA PRO A 208 30.12 -18.28 -1.53
C PRO A 208 30.31 -18.21 -0.01
N VAL A 209 30.09 -17.02 0.56
CA VAL A 209 30.17 -16.72 1.99
C VAL A 209 28.77 -16.45 2.56
N PRO A 210 28.55 -16.64 3.88
CA PRO A 210 27.26 -16.34 4.49
C PRO A 210 26.90 -14.86 4.37
N ALA A 211 25.63 -14.59 4.10
CA ALA A 211 25.04 -13.27 4.24
C ALA A 211 24.94 -12.86 5.72
N ASP A 212 25.11 -11.57 5.99
CA ASP A 212 24.82 -10.97 7.29
C ASP A 212 24.16 -9.61 7.09
N ARG A 213 23.02 -9.62 6.39
CA ARG A 213 22.34 -8.43 5.87
C ARG A 213 21.06 -8.15 6.64
N TRP A 214 20.96 -6.95 7.21
CA TRP A 214 19.86 -6.58 8.09
C TRP A 214 19.11 -5.38 7.54
N MET A 215 17.80 -5.46 7.52
CA MET A 215 16.89 -4.33 7.38
C MET A 215 16.19 -4.11 8.71
N VAL A 216 16.50 -3.00 9.36
CA VAL A 216 15.93 -2.63 10.66
C VAL A 216 14.92 -1.51 10.46
N THR A 217 13.69 -1.69 10.96
CA THR A 217 12.64 -0.67 10.87
C THR A 217 13.03 0.62 11.60
N ALA A 218 12.30 1.70 11.33
CA ALA A 218 12.26 2.86 12.22
C ALA A 218 11.79 2.46 13.64
N LYS A 219 11.97 3.35 14.62
CA LYS A 219 11.45 3.15 15.98
C LYS A 219 9.93 3.14 15.95
N ILE A 220 9.33 2.06 16.43
CA ILE A 220 7.88 1.88 16.50
C ILE A 220 7.44 2.07 17.95
N ASN A 221 6.56 3.04 18.21
CA ASN A 221 5.96 3.24 19.53
C ASN A 221 4.64 2.49 19.58
N LEU A 222 4.57 1.47 20.44
CA LEU A 222 3.38 0.63 20.64
C LEU A 222 2.53 1.17 21.79
N THR A 223 1.23 0.88 21.74
CA THR A 223 0.31 1.09 22.87
C THR A 223 -0.24 -0.26 23.31
N THR A 224 -1.54 -0.56 23.12
CA THR A 224 -2.13 -1.85 23.49
C THR A 224 -2.74 -2.57 22.30
N GLY A 225 -2.60 -3.89 22.28
CA GLY A 225 -3.26 -4.75 21.28
C GLY A 225 -2.58 -4.70 19.91
N ASN A 226 -1.27 -4.47 19.89
CA ASN A 226 -0.50 -4.40 18.66
C ASN A 226 -0.08 -5.78 18.17
N SER A 227 -0.02 -5.95 16.86
CA SER A 227 0.60 -7.10 16.21
C SER A 227 1.43 -6.67 15.00
N LEU A 228 2.47 -7.44 14.69
CA LEU A 228 3.27 -7.31 13.48
C LEU A 228 2.76 -8.33 12.46
N SER A 229 2.65 -7.91 11.19
CA SER A 229 2.48 -8.81 10.05
C SER A 229 3.46 -8.46 8.94
N PHE A 230 3.90 -9.46 8.18
CA PHE A 230 4.74 -9.26 6.98
C PHE A 230 4.65 -10.47 6.07
N ASP A 231 4.93 -10.25 4.78
CA ASP A 231 5.06 -11.30 3.78
C ASP A 231 6.53 -11.57 3.49
N VAL A 232 6.89 -12.84 3.31
CA VAL A 232 8.26 -13.23 2.97
C VAL A 232 8.27 -14.42 2.02
N LYS A 233 9.27 -14.46 1.11
CA LYS A 233 9.57 -15.62 0.27
C LYS A 233 11.05 -15.68 -0.10
N SER A 234 11.50 -16.83 -0.58
CA SER A 234 12.66 -16.92 -1.47
C SER A 234 12.22 -16.67 -2.90
N GLN A 235 13.02 -15.96 -3.69
CA GLN A 235 12.63 -15.72 -5.09
C GLN A 235 12.66 -17.00 -5.92
N ASP A 236 13.70 -17.82 -5.75
CA ASP A 236 13.84 -19.06 -6.49
C ASP A 236 13.51 -20.27 -5.58
N PRO A 237 12.45 -21.05 -5.88
CA PRO A 237 12.09 -22.22 -5.09
C PRO A 237 13.14 -23.34 -5.08
N ALA A 238 14.13 -23.32 -5.99
CA ALA A 238 15.25 -24.26 -5.99
C ALA A 238 16.40 -23.81 -5.07
N TYR A 239 16.45 -22.54 -4.70
CA TYR A 239 17.51 -21.92 -3.90
C TYR A 239 16.90 -21.18 -2.71
N LEU A 240 16.43 -21.93 -1.72
CA LEU A 240 15.73 -21.38 -0.57
C LEU A 240 16.66 -20.64 0.38
N GLU A 241 16.16 -19.52 0.88
CA GLU A 241 16.89 -18.61 1.75
C GLU A 241 16.73 -18.98 3.23
N SER A 242 17.70 -18.59 4.04
CA SER A 242 17.64 -18.65 5.50
C SER A 242 17.48 -17.25 6.06
N MET A 243 16.46 -17.03 6.89
CA MET A 243 16.13 -15.73 7.44
C MET A 243 15.66 -15.77 8.88
N SER A 244 15.80 -14.64 9.57
CA SER A 244 15.19 -14.41 10.88
C SER A 244 14.56 -13.03 10.99
N VAL A 245 13.51 -12.93 11.80
CA VAL A 245 12.90 -11.66 12.22
C VAL A 245 13.09 -11.50 13.72
N LYS A 246 13.67 -10.38 14.10
CA LYS A 246 14.11 -10.11 15.49
C LYS A 246 13.53 -8.80 15.99
N LEU A 247 13.47 -8.65 17.30
CA LEU A 247 12.95 -7.47 17.98
C LEU A 247 13.94 -6.94 19.02
N SER A 248 14.05 -5.62 19.10
CA SER A 248 14.78 -4.86 20.11
C SER A 248 13.86 -3.84 20.77
N THR A 249 13.94 -3.67 22.09
CA THR A 249 13.23 -2.62 22.85
C THR A 249 14.11 -1.43 23.20
N THR A 250 15.36 -1.40 22.70
CA THR A 250 16.36 -0.40 23.12
C THR A 250 16.86 0.44 21.96
N THR A 251 17.61 -0.16 21.04
CA THR A 251 18.22 0.55 19.89
C THR A 251 18.12 -0.28 18.60
N ALA A 252 18.39 0.36 17.47
CA ALA A 252 18.52 -0.28 16.16
C ALA A 252 19.85 -1.02 15.96
N GLY A 253 20.77 -1.01 16.94
CA GLY A 253 22.05 -1.71 16.81
C GLY A 253 21.89 -3.23 16.86
N LYS A 254 22.65 -3.98 16.02
CA LYS A 254 22.56 -5.46 15.92
C LYS A 254 22.56 -6.19 17.27
N ASN A 255 23.41 -5.76 18.20
CA ASN A 255 23.54 -6.38 19.54
C ASN A 255 22.30 -6.20 20.44
N ALA A 256 21.41 -5.26 20.10
CA ALA A 256 20.18 -5.00 20.84
C ALA A 256 19.03 -5.97 20.51
N PHE A 257 19.12 -6.66 19.36
CA PHE A 257 18.13 -7.63 18.89
C PHE A 257 18.30 -8.98 19.59
N THR A 258 17.80 -9.05 20.82
CA THR A 258 17.90 -10.23 21.69
C THR A 258 16.65 -11.11 21.66
N THR A 259 15.53 -10.62 21.13
CA THR A 259 14.30 -11.40 20.95
C THR A 259 14.21 -11.87 19.50
N GLU A 260 14.01 -13.17 19.29
CA GLU A 260 13.66 -13.73 17.98
C GLU A 260 12.15 -13.91 17.90
N LEU A 261 11.51 -13.26 16.91
CA LEU A 261 10.09 -13.44 16.62
C LEU A 261 9.88 -14.64 15.70
N TRP A 262 10.80 -14.83 14.76
CA TRP A 262 10.73 -15.88 13.75
C TRP A 262 12.10 -16.23 13.20
N THR A 263 12.27 -17.47 12.79
CA THR A 263 13.42 -17.94 12.04
C THR A 263 13.01 -19.07 11.12
N SER A 264 13.65 -19.15 9.96
CA SER A 264 13.53 -20.27 9.03
C SER A 264 14.85 -20.50 8.33
N SER A 265 15.28 -21.76 8.25
CA SER A 265 16.44 -22.17 7.46
C SER A 265 16.11 -22.41 5.98
N ALA A 266 14.81 -22.38 5.62
CA ALA A 266 14.33 -22.62 4.27
C ALA A 266 13.00 -21.89 4.07
N VAL A 267 13.07 -20.60 3.77
CA VAL A 267 11.89 -19.80 3.42
C VAL A 267 11.30 -20.32 2.11
N PRO A 268 9.99 -20.59 1.99
CA PRO A 268 9.42 -21.12 0.76
C PRO A 268 9.50 -20.15 -0.43
N GLY A 269 9.42 -20.69 -1.66
CA GLY A 269 9.40 -19.90 -2.91
C GLY A 269 8.10 -19.15 -3.20
N THR A 270 7.09 -19.31 -2.35
CA THR A 270 5.81 -18.57 -2.41
C THR A 270 5.73 -17.59 -1.25
N TYR A 271 5.08 -16.45 -1.44
CA TYR A 271 4.82 -15.53 -0.32
C TYR A 271 4.01 -16.22 0.75
N ASN A 272 4.50 -16.11 1.99
CA ASN A 272 3.78 -16.52 3.18
C ASN A 272 3.70 -15.34 4.13
N THR A 273 2.50 -15.12 4.67
CA THR A 273 2.26 -14.10 5.68
C THR A 273 2.55 -14.66 7.06
N HIS A 274 3.34 -13.94 7.84
CA HIS A 274 3.51 -14.20 9.26
C HIS A 274 2.88 -13.10 10.10
N THR A 275 2.22 -13.47 11.20
CA THR A 275 1.64 -12.51 12.15
C THR A 275 2.07 -12.85 13.57
N PHE A 276 2.54 -11.85 14.31
CA PHE A 276 3.03 -11.98 15.68
C PHE A 276 2.31 -11.01 16.60
N ASP A 277 1.78 -11.53 17.71
CA ASP A 277 1.28 -10.69 18.80
C ASP A 277 2.44 -9.94 19.46
N LEU A 278 2.28 -8.63 19.64
CA LEU A 278 3.25 -7.76 20.30
C LEU A 278 2.75 -7.30 21.68
N SER A 279 1.71 -7.93 22.24
CA SER A 279 1.13 -7.54 23.53
C SER A 279 2.14 -7.51 24.69
N ALA A 280 3.18 -8.35 24.65
CA ALA A 280 4.28 -8.33 25.63
C ALA A 280 5.09 -7.01 25.63
N TYR A 281 5.00 -6.24 24.54
CA TYR A 281 5.68 -4.97 24.33
C TYR A 281 4.73 -3.77 24.40
N ASN A 282 3.53 -3.96 24.97
CA ASN A 282 2.57 -2.88 25.10
C ASN A 282 3.19 -1.67 25.84
N ASN A 283 2.90 -0.47 25.34
CA ASN A 283 3.41 0.82 25.83
C ASN A 283 4.95 0.94 25.81
N GLN A 284 5.63 0.16 24.97
CA GLN A 284 7.07 0.26 24.73
C GLN A 284 7.37 0.72 23.32
N SER A 285 8.58 1.25 23.15
CA SER A 285 9.14 1.44 21.81
C SER A 285 9.95 0.21 21.40
N ILE A 286 9.78 -0.23 20.16
CA ILE A 286 10.48 -1.37 19.59
C ILE A 286 11.16 -1.02 18.26
N TYR A 287 12.06 -1.89 17.84
CA TYR A 287 12.60 -1.99 16.49
C TYR A 287 12.42 -3.44 16.04
N VAL A 288 12.09 -3.64 14.76
CA VAL A 288 12.02 -4.97 14.14
C VAL A 288 13.14 -5.08 13.10
N ALA A 289 13.84 -6.20 13.07
CA ALA A 289 14.90 -6.48 12.10
C ALA A 289 14.53 -7.69 11.25
N PHE A 290 14.69 -7.56 9.94
CA PHE A 290 14.64 -8.66 8.97
C PHE A 290 16.06 -8.98 8.57
N VAL A 291 16.48 -10.24 8.76
CA VAL A 291 17.88 -10.63 8.68
C VAL A 291 18.02 -11.81 7.71
N LEU A 292 18.81 -11.62 6.67
CA LEU A 292 19.22 -12.69 5.75
C LEU A 292 20.55 -13.30 6.21
N THR A 293 20.62 -14.63 6.27
CA THR A 293 21.78 -15.35 6.84
C THR A 293 22.27 -16.54 6.01
N SER A 294 21.65 -16.79 4.87
CA SER A 294 21.97 -17.87 3.92
C SER A 294 23.34 -17.73 3.29
N THR A 295 23.85 -18.85 2.76
CA THR A 295 25.07 -18.91 1.95
C THR A 295 24.71 -19.46 0.58
N ASP A 296 25.11 -18.76 -0.49
CA ASP A 296 25.06 -19.27 -1.87
C ASP A 296 23.68 -19.79 -2.32
N ALA A 297 22.62 -19.04 -1.99
CA ALA A 297 21.28 -19.28 -2.52
C ALA A 297 20.99 -18.28 -3.66
N PHE A 298 20.00 -17.40 -3.54
CA PHE A 298 19.67 -16.43 -4.57
C PHE A 298 19.35 -15.05 -3.98
N PHE A 299 18.07 -14.76 -3.73
CA PHE A 299 17.68 -13.66 -2.84
C PHE A 299 16.34 -13.91 -2.15
N ALA A 300 16.15 -13.24 -1.03
CA ALA A 300 14.89 -13.20 -0.30
C ALA A 300 14.10 -11.92 -0.61
N CYS A 301 12.78 -12.02 -0.53
CA CYS A 301 11.85 -10.91 -0.67
C CYS A 301 11.06 -10.75 0.65
N VAL A 302 10.90 -9.51 1.10
CA VAL A 302 10.03 -9.10 2.20
C VAL A 302 9.13 -7.99 1.71
N ASP A 303 7.83 -8.12 1.99
CA ASP A 303 6.83 -7.16 1.58
C ASP A 303 5.72 -7.00 2.64
N ASN A 304 4.85 -6.00 2.48
CA ASN A 304 3.65 -5.77 3.27
C ASN A 304 3.89 -5.77 4.78
N ILE A 305 4.94 -5.07 5.24
CA ILE A 305 5.23 -4.97 6.67
C ILE A 305 4.19 -4.05 7.32
N LYS A 306 3.36 -4.63 8.18
CA LYS A 306 2.18 -4.01 8.78
C LYS A 306 2.25 -4.09 10.31
N ILE A 307 1.93 -2.98 10.98
CA ILE A 307 1.66 -2.97 12.42
C ILE A 307 0.18 -2.64 12.64
N PHE A 308 -0.56 -3.58 13.23
CA PHE A 308 -1.95 -3.37 13.63
C PHE A 308 -2.05 -2.85 15.07
N GLY A 309 -3.26 -2.41 15.43
CA GLY A 309 -3.52 -1.76 16.72
C GLY A 309 -3.19 -0.27 16.67
N GLN A 310 -2.82 0.30 17.80
CA GLN A 310 -2.44 1.71 17.91
C GLN A 310 -0.91 1.83 18.02
N ALA A 311 -0.24 2.09 16.90
CA ALA A 311 1.21 2.31 16.87
C ALA A 311 1.57 3.51 16.00
N THR A 312 2.77 4.06 16.21
CA THR A 312 3.34 5.11 15.37
C THR A 312 4.81 4.82 15.06
N ALA A 313 5.22 5.05 13.83
CA ALA A 313 6.64 5.03 13.47
C ALA A 313 7.22 6.44 13.64
N THR A 314 8.33 6.55 14.36
CA THR A 314 9.07 7.80 14.52
C THR A 314 10.46 7.66 13.92
N ALA A 315 10.92 8.71 13.25
CA ALA A 315 12.29 8.80 12.75
C ALA A 315 13.28 8.48 13.87
N GLY A 316 14.09 7.44 13.67
CA GLY A 316 15.15 7.05 14.59
C GLY A 316 16.26 8.09 14.59
N LEU A 317 16.08 9.14 15.37
CA LEU A 317 17.19 9.96 15.86
C LEU A 317 17.23 9.71 17.36
N ASN A 318 18.45 9.61 17.90
CA ASN A 318 18.72 9.83 19.32
C ASN A 318 17.70 10.81 19.89
N ASP A 319 17.19 10.55 21.10
CA ASP A 319 16.48 11.53 21.93
C ASP A 319 17.32 12.81 22.06
N ILE A 320 17.31 13.62 21.02
CA ILE A 320 17.55 15.03 21.08
C ILE A 320 16.14 15.50 21.31
N ALA A 321 15.84 15.73 22.60
CA ALA A 321 14.73 16.55 23.01
C ALA A 321 14.48 17.54 21.88
N THR A 322 13.35 17.38 21.17
CA THR A 322 12.78 18.53 20.51
C THR A 322 12.81 19.58 21.59
N SER A 323 13.65 20.61 21.42
CA SER A 323 13.48 21.80 22.23
C SER A 323 12.03 22.14 21.95
N SER A 324 11.16 21.95 22.92
CA SER A 324 9.74 22.23 22.76
C SER A 324 9.65 23.74 22.73
N PHE A 325 9.96 24.33 21.58
CA PHE A 325 9.95 25.78 21.43
C PHE A 325 8.52 26.22 21.69
N GLY A 326 8.31 26.95 22.78
CA GLY A 326 7.00 27.49 23.10
C GLY A 326 6.66 28.60 22.11
N VAL A 327 5.62 28.41 21.28
CA VAL A 327 5.15 29.43 20.33
C VAL A 327 3.82 30.01 20.83
N TYR A 328 3.85 31.24 21.35
CA TYR A 328 2.67 31.87 21.94
C TYR A 328 2.71 33.41 21.88
N PRO A 329 1.56 34.10 21.89
CA PRO A 329 0.23 33.52 21.78
C PRO A 329 -0.03 33.00 20.36
N ASN A 330 -0.83 31.94 20.28
CA ASN A 330 -1.39 31.42 19.04
C ASN A 330 -2.86 31.04 19.30
N PRO A 331 -3.86 31.74 18.72
CA PRO A 331 -3.72 32.76 17.68
C PRO A 331 -2.99 34.05 18.11
N ALA A 332 -2.19 34.60 17.20
CA ALA A 332 -1.45 35.85 17.39
C ALA A 332 -2.26 37.05 16.86
N ILE A 333 -2.12 38.20 17.52
CA ILE A 333 -2.69 39.48 17.08
C ILE A 333 -1.53 40.36 16.60
N ASP A 334 -0.77 40.96 17.50
CA ASP A 334 0.32 41.89 17.13
C ASP A 334 1.71 41.25 17.11
N PHE A 335 1.89 40.15 17.84
CA PHE A 335 3.17 39.47 17.95
C PHE A 335 3.02 37.98 18.28
N VAL A 336 4.11 37.24 18.06
CA VAL A 336 4.32 35.87 18.56
C VAL A 336 5.70 35.77 19.20
N THR A 337 5.77 35.07 20.32
CA THR A 337 6.98 34.77 21.08
C THR A 337 7.38 33.31 20.86
N ILE A 338 8.68 33.09 20.65
CA ILE A 338 9.30 31.77 20.52
C ILE A 338 10.24 31.59 21.71
N ALA A 339 9.88 30.71 22.63
CA ALA A 339 10.70 30.30 23.77
C ALA A 339 11.76 29.27 23.33
N ASP A 340 12.87 29.23 24.07
CA ASP A 340 14.10 28.46 23.84
C ASP A 340 14.83 28.75 22.51
N ALA A 341 14.58 29.92 21.93
CA ALA A 341 15.02 30.29 20.58
C ALA A 341 16.49 30.70 20.44
N ASN A 342 17.29 30.77 21.51
CA ASN A 342 18.63 31.41 21.43
C ASN A 342 19.53 30.75 20.39
N GLY A 343 20.04 31.55 19.44
CA GLY A 343 20.88 31.07 18.34
C GLY A 343 20.12 30.42 17.19
N ALA A 344 18.79 30.31 17.25
CA ALA A 344 17.97 29.79 16.16
C ALA A 344 17.68 30.85 15.10
N GLU A 345 17.64 30.43 13.83
CA GLU A 345 17.02 31.20 12.76
C GLU A 345 15.52 30.95 12.76
N LEU A 346 14.74 32.01 12.93
CA LEU A 346 13.29 32.00 12.96
C LEU A 346 12.75 32.53 11.63
N ARG A 347 11.87 31.77 10.98
CA ARG A 347 11.19 32.18 9.76
C ARG A 347 9.68 32.11 9.92
N VAL A 348 8.96 33.13 9.48
CA VAL A 348 7.51 33.05 9.25
C VAL A 348 7.30 32.88 7.76
N VAL A 349 6.66 31.80 7.37
CA VAL A 349 6.38 31.45 5.97
C VAL A 349 4.88 31.41 5.70
N ASP A 350 4.47 31.79 4.50
CA ASP A 350 3.08 31.67 4.05
C ASP A 350 2.75 30.24 3.59
N MET A 351 1.48 30.00 3.20
CA MET A 351 1.00 28.69 2.74
C MET A 351 1.64 28.20 1.45
N LEU A 352 2.33 29.07 0.70
CA LEU A 352 3.08 28.72 -0.51
C LEU A 352 4.57 28.48 -0.21
N GLY A 353 4.96 28.50 1.07
CA GLY A 353 6.34 28.31 1.53
C GLY A 353 7.24 29.54 1.36
N ARG A 354 6.69 30.71 0.99
CA ARG A 354 7.49 31.94 0.85
C ARG A 354 7.80 32.50 2.22
N THR A 355 9.07 32.83 2.47
CA THR A 355 9.49 33.45 3.73
C THR A 355 9.06 34.92 3.76
N ILE A 356 8.22 35.27 4.72
CA ILE A 356 7.70 36.62 4.94
C ILE A 356 8.53 37.37 5.97
N ILE A 357 9.00 36.68 7.01
CA ILE A 357 9.87 37.22 8.05
C ILE A 357 11.02 36.24 8.27
N SER A 358 12.26 36.74 8.39
CA SER A 358 13.41 35.95 8.86
C SER A 358 14.19 36.73 9.91
N LYS A 359 14.56 36.07 11.01
CA LYS A 359 15.26 36.67 12.13
C LYS A 359 16.12 35.63 12.85
N VAL A 360 17.39 35.94 13.12
CA VAL A 360 18.21 35.14 14.03
C VAL A 360 17.97 35.62 15.45
N SER A 361 17.52 34.70 16.32
CA SER A 361 17.28 34.98 17.73
C SER A 361 18.60 35.13 18.50
N LYS A 362 18.66 36.15 19.37
CA LYS A 362 19.81 36.42 20.24
C LYS A 362 19.50 36.19 21.72
N SER A 363 18.35 35.61 22.02
CA SER A 363 17.85 35.43 23.38
C SER A 363 17.08 34.11 23.50
N ASN A 364 16.95 33.60 24.72
CA ASN A 364 16.16 32.38 24.95
C ASN A 364 14.66 32.60 24.67
N SER A 365 14.16 33.83 24.61
CA SER A 365 12.75 34.11 24.33
C SER A 365 12.67 35.27 23.36
N GLU A 366 12.40 34.97 22.10
CA GLU A 366 12.44 35.96 21.02
C GLU A 366 11.03 36.31 20.54
N THR A 367 10.78 37.59 20.32
CA THR A 367 9.48 38.06 19.83
C THR A 367 9.59 38.50 18.37
N ILE A 368 8.60 38.10 17.58
CA ILE A 368 8.40 38.48 16.18
C ILE A 368 7.11 39.30 16.10
N SER A 369 7.20 40.51 15.55
CA SER A 369 6.00 41.29 15.26
C SER A 369 5.22 40.64 14.10
N THR A 370 3.94 40.42 14.31
CA THR A 370 2.99 39.93 13.31
C THR A 370 1.99 41.00 12.89
N SER A 371 2.12 42.24 13.38
CA SER A 371 1.17 43.34 13.14
C SER A 371 0.95 43.66 11.66
N ASN A 372 1.97 43.41 10.83
CA ASN A 372 1.93 43.68 9.38
C ASN A 372 1.52 42.47 8.55
N LEU A 373 1.15 41.35 9.20
CA LEU A 373 0.63 40.17 8.52
C LEU A 373 -0.89 40.27 8.41
N GLU A 374 -1.42 39.93 7.25
CA GLU A 374 -2.85 39.75 7.04
C GLU A 374 -3.41 38.63 7.92
N SER A 375 -4.70 38.69 8.22
CA SER A 375 -5.37 37.60 8.94
C SER A 375 -5.32 36.32 8.13
N GLY A 376 -4.88 35.21 8.73
CA GLY A 376 -4.67 33.97 7.99
C GLY A 376 -3.79 32.94 8.71
N MET A 377 -3.51 31.84 8.01
CA MET A 377 -2.61 30.79 8.49
C MET A 377 -1.21 30.99 7.92
N TYR A 378 -0.22 30.82 8.80
CA TYR A 378 1.20 30.87 8.50
C TYR A 378 1.89 29.69 9.20
N MET A 379 3.15 29.45 8.85
CA MET A 379 4.02 28.51 9.56
C MET A 379 5.24 29.23 10.11
N ILE A 380 5.66 28.89 11.33
CA ILE A 380 6.90 29.34 11.94
C ILE A 380 7.91 28.19 11.84
N GLN A 381 8.99 28.41 11.11
CA GLN A 381 10.13 27.51 11.08
C GLN A 381 11.20 28.02 12.05
N ILE A 382 11.71 27.12 12.88
CA ILE A 382 12.74 27.38 13.88
C ILE A 382 13.91 26.48 13.52
N ILE A 383 14.97 27.08 13.00
CA ILE A 383 16.13 26.39 12.47
C ILE A 383 17.29 26.56 13.46
N LYS A 384 17.73 25.47 14.09
CA LYS A 384 18.81 25.48 15.08
C LYS A 384 19.67 24.24 14.90
N ASP A 385 20.99 24.41 14.90
CA ASP A 385 21.96 23.32 14.76
C ASP A 385 21.68 22.40 13.54
N GLY A 386 21.28 23.01 12.41
CA GLY A 386 20.96 22.30 11.16
C GLY A 386 19.61 21.59 11.16
N LYS A 387 18.82 21.69 12.23
CA LYS A 387 17.49 21.07 12.37
C LYS A 387 16.39 22.11 12.26
N THR A 388 15.26 21.73 11.65
CA THR A 388 14.09 22.61 11.50
C THR A 388 12.91 22.06 12.30
N SER A 389 12.36 22.87 13.20
CA SER A 389 11.08 22.64 13.86
C SER A 389 10.02 23.57 13.26
N THR A 390 8.81 23.07 12.99
CA THR A 390 7.76 23.87 12.33
C THR A 390 6.49 23.90 13.16
N HIS A 391 5.96 25.10 13.39
CA HIS A 391 4.75 25.35 14.17
C HIS A 391 3.71 26.11 13.34
N LYS A 392 2.44 25.75 13.47
CA LYS A 392 1.34 26.51 12.88
C LYS A 392 1.17 27.84 13.61
N LEU A 393 0.99 28.93 12.87
CA LEU A 393 0.62 30.25 13.39
C LEU A 393 -0.73 30.67 12.79
N ILE A 394 -1.68 31.06 13.64
CA ILE A 394 -2.96 31.63 13.25
C ILE A 394 -2.89 33.12 13.55
N LYS A 395 -2.88 33.98 12.53
CA LYS A 395 -2.96 35.44 12.67
C LYS A 395 -4.42 35.87 12.62
N ARG A 396 -4.85 36.63 13.63
CA ARG A 396 -6.19 37.22 13.74
C ARG A 396 -6.22 38.70 13.44
#